data_AF-A0A9E4D2K0-F1
#
_entry.id   AF-A0A9E4D2K0-F1
#
_cell.length_a   1.000
_cell.length_b   1.000
_cell.length_c   1.000
_cell.angle_alpha   90.00
_cell.angle_beta   90.00
_cell.angle_gamma   90.00
#
_symmetry.space_group_name_H-M   'P 1'
#
loop_
_entity.id
_entity.type
_entity.pdbx_description
1 polymer ?
#
loop_
_entity_poly.entity_id
_entity_poly.type
_entity_poly.pdbx_seq_one_letter_code
_entity_poly.pdbx_strand_id
1 'polypeptide(L)'
;DLTDRGTVDKALLGHLCRCTGWLPIREAAALVAQGATQPDDRDVAAASRRAELEGGAPQRVGPSVAIGRSGFADDLASRDSLVALPSGDSWIVAESISEARAAMGKVQGRRSSVVPTPPIELPAGPWAAALQTCWTEPAYLEPDAVYCEPGGVPVGPLTNGGAFGAKVDDHLRAVAAELATQHGRPVRVLYDREDVVRRGAKRPPLALGLRPDMSGVLRVAATPGVEGLVAAIAPGVVVEPVEVSGPPTSTQIRGAIRAELEMAMAAIRDDHEVTVTLDSGAWCRAAVDSDGVHLVVSAGAPLDPVVLRSYTIGAAHQALGFVGSEALAVDSQGEVQDLTIRSFGVLRAVDTPPIHVDIVNSDAAPVAVGEAVFCAVASAAWAQAGRPQAIPVSAAT
;
A
#
# COMPACT_ATOMS: atom_id res chain seq x y z
N ASP A 1 -12.37 29.12 -6.39
CA ASP A 1 -12.64 28.68 -7.76
C ASP A 1 -12.12 27.26 -7.88
N LEU A 2 -12.97 26.27 -8.16
CA LEU A 2 -12.54 24.86 -8.23
C LEU A 2 -11.85 24.51 -9.57
N THR A 3 -11.82 25.45 -10.53
CA THR A 3 -10.99 25.32 -11.74
C THR A 3 -9.52 25.64 -11.47
N ASP A 4 -9.23 26.39 -10.40
CA ASP A 4 -7.86 26.65 -9.94
C ASP A 4 -7.32 25.45 -9.16
N ARG A 5 -6.22 24.87 -9.68
CA ARG A 5 -5.45 23.80 -9.06
C ARG A 5 -5.11 24.11 -7.60
N GLY A 6 -4.61 25.32 -7.34
CA GLY A 6 -4.12 25.70 -6.01
C GLY A 6 -5.22 25.70 -4.95
N THR A 7 -6.46 25.98 -5.35
CA THR A 7 -7.63 25.96 -4.47
C THR A 7 -7.97 24.54 -4.02
N VAL A 8 -8.05 23.58 -4.96
CA VAL A 8 -8.39 22.19 -4.64
C VAL A 8 -7.25 21.54 -3.85
N ASP A 9 -6.00 21.79 -4.23
CA ASP A 9 -4.82 21.29 -3.51
C ASP A 9 -4.81 21.77 -2.04
N LYS A 10 -5.12 23.05 -1.79
CA LYS A 10 -5.27 23.58 -0.42
C LYS A 10 -6.39 22.92 0.37
N ALA A 11 -7.53 22.66 -0.26
CA ALA A 11 -8.65 21.98 0.39
C ALA A 11 -8.29 20.53 0.76
N LEU A 12 -7.40 19.89 0.00
CA LEU A 12 -6.98 18.51 0.21
C LEU A 12 -5.79 18.34 1.19
N LEU A 13 -5.15 19.43 1.64
CA LEU A 13 -3.94 19.39 2.48
C LEU A 13 -4.04 18.50 3.73
N GLY A 14 -5.23 18.40 4.31
CA GLY A 14 -5.46 17.63 5.52
C GLY A 14 -5.46 16.11 5.32
N HIS A 15 -5.65 15.63 4.09
CA HIS A 15 -5.91 14.24 3.79
C HIS A 15 -4.66 13.49 3.33
N LEU A 16 -4.50 12.26 3.84
CA LEU A 16 -3.42 11.34 3.48
C LEU A 16 -4.07 10.03 3.04
N CYS A 17 -3.95 9.71 1.76
CA CYS A 17 -4.45 8.51 1.09
C CYS A 17 -3.66 8.39 -0.22
N ARG A 18 -3.46 7.18 -0.74
CA ARG A 18 -2.83 6.98 -2.05
C ARG A 18 -3.42 5.82 -2.84
N CYS A 19 -4.52 5.22 -2.38
CA CYS A 19 -5.07 3.99 -2.96
C CYS A 19 -5.42 4.12 -4.45
N THR A 20 -6.01 5.25 -4.82
CA THR A 20 -6.43 5.61 -6.19
C THR A 20 -5.86 6.95 -6.65
N GLY A 21 -4.91 7.51 -5.88
CA GLY A 21 -4.38 8.85 -6.04
C GLY A 21 -5.40 9.98 -5.78
N TRP A 22 -4.91 11.23 -5.85
CA TRP A 22 -5.73 12.44 -5.65
C TRP A 22 -6.09 13.15 -6.96
N LEU A 23 -5.36 12.84 -8.04
CA LEU A 23 -5.53 13.49 -9.32
C LEU A 23 -6.96 13.34 -9.88
N PRO A 24 -7.62 12.15 -9.81
CA PRO A 24 -9.01 12.02 -10.26
C PRO A 24 -10.01 12.91 -9.48
N ILE A 25 -9.79 13.13 -8.17
CA ILE A 25 -10.64 14.00 -7.34
C ILE A 25 -10.50 15.45 -7.81
N ARG A 26 -9.27 15.88 -8.13
CA ARG A 26 -8.98 17.23 -8.62
C ARG A 26 -9.59 17.47 -10.00
N GLU A 27 -9.41 16.52 -10.91
CA GLU A 27 -9.99 16.57 -12.26
C GLU A 27 -11.52 16.63 -12.18
N ALA A 28 -12.15 15.82 -11.33
CA ALA A 28 -13.59 15.84 -11.12
C ALA A 28 -14.08 17.19 -10.58
N ALA A 29 -13.38 17.81 -9.61
CA ALA A 29 -13.74 19.12 -9.09
C ALA A 29 -13.68 20.21 -10.17
N ALA A 30 -12.64 20.20 -11.01
CA ALA A 30 -12.49 21.14 -12.12
C ALA A 30 -13.59 20.96 -13.18
N LEU A 31 -13.92 19.71 -13.53
CA LEU A 31 -15.00 19.38 -14.47
C LEU A 31 -16.36 19.90 -13.98
N VAL A 32 -16.71 19.65 -12.71
CA VAL A 32 -17.97 20.14 -12.12
C VAL A 32 -18.02 21.68 -12.13
N ALA A 33 -16.90 22.34 -11.83
CA ALA A 33 -16.81 23.80 -11.84
C ALA A 33 -17.00 24.40 -13.24
N GLN A 34 -16.64 23.65 -14.28
CA GLN A 34 -16.85 24.02 -15.68
C GLN A 34 -18.26 23.65 -16.19
N GLY A 35 -19.14 23.12 -15.32
CA GLY A 35 -20.50 22.73 -15.68
C GLY A 35 -20.60 21.38 -16.39
N ALA A 36 -19.54 20.57 -16.36
CA ALA A 36 -19.59 19.23 -16.93
C ALA A 36 -20.54 18.33 -16.13
N THR A 37 -21.35 17.54 -16.82
CA THR A 37 -22.18 16.48 -16.26
C THR A 37 -21.50 15.12 -16.48
N GLN A 38 -21.71 14.16 -15.58
CA GLN A 38 -21.21 12.80 -15.81
C GLN A 38 -21.94 12.16 -17.01
N PRO A 39 -21.25 11.33 -17.82
CA PRO A 39 -21.92 10.47 -18.79
C PRO A 39 -22.84 9.47 -18.08
N ASP A 40 -24.10 9.36 -18.53
CA ASP A 40 -25.11 8.46 -17.96
C ASP A 40 -24.88 6.97 -18.30
N ASP A 41 -23.89 6.63 -19.11
CA ASP A 41 -23.71 5.32 -19.76
C ASP A 41 -22.54 4.47 -19.22
N ARG A 42 -21.86 4.91 -18.15
CA ARG A 42 -20.73 4.15 -17.58
C ARG A 42 -21.19 2.81 -16.99
N ASP A 43 -20.60 1.71 -17.45
CA ASP A 43 -20.84 0.37 -16.89
C ASP A 43 -20.18 0.23 -15.50
N VAL A 44 -21.00 0.44 -14.47
CA VAL A 44 -20.58 0.38 -13.07
C VAL A 44 -20.19 -1.04 -12.62
N ALA A 45 -20.74 -2.08 -13.27
CA ALA A 45 -20.40 -3.46 -12.98
C ALA A 45 -19.01 -3.80 -13.54
N ALA A 46 -18.71 -3.38 -14.77
CA ALA A 46 -17.37 -3.48 -15.33
C ALA A 46 -16.34 -2.69 -14.51
N ALA A 47 -16.71 -1.49 -14.04
CA ALA A 47 -15.87 -0.69 -13.15
C ALA A 47 -15.57 -1.39 -11.82
N SER A 48 -16.58 -2.01 -11.20
CA SER A 48 -16.42 -2.77 -9.95
C SER A 48 -15.54 -3.99 -10.16
N ARG A 49 -15.72 -4.72 -11.27
CA ARG A 49 -14.85 -5.85 -11.66
C ARG A 49 -13.40 -5.42 -11.89
N ARG A 50 -13.17 -4.25 -12.50
CA ARG A 50 -11.83 -3.67 -12.67
C ARG A 50 -11.17 -3.37 -11.33
N ALA A 51 -11.91 -2.81 -10.38
CA ALA A 51 -11.42 -2.51 -9.03
C ALA A 51 -11.13 -3.78 -8.23
N GLU A 52 -11.97 -4.81 -8.38
CA GLU A 52 -11.78 -6.12 -7.76
C GLU A 52 -10.48 -6.80 -8.22
N LEU A 53 -10.17 -6.75 -9.52
CA LEU A 53 -8.90 -7.28 -10.04
C LEU A 53 -7.69 -6.62 -9.37
N GLU A 54 -7.71 -5.29 -9.22
CA GLU A 54 -6.59 -4.55 -8.61
C GLU A 54 -6.53 -4.69 -7.08
N GLY A 55 -7.69 -4.85 -6.44
CA GLY A 55 -7.82 -4.94 -4.99
C GLY A 55 -7.68 -6.36 -4.42
N GLY A 56 -7.85 -7.38 -5.26
CA GLY A 56 -7.88 -8.79 -4.85
C GLY A 56 -9.12 -9.20 -4.05
N ALA A 57 -10.11 -8.32 -3.94
CA ALA A 57 -11.34 -8.54 -3.19
C ALA A 57 -12.51 -7.79 -3.85
N PRO A 58 -13.77 -8.25 -3.72
CA PRO A 58 -14.92 -7.58 -4.32
C PRO A 58 -15.02 -6.13 -3.88
N GLN A 59 -15.07 -5.20 -4.83
CA GLN A 59 -15.19 -3.77 -4.55
C GLN A 59 -16.43 -3.17 -5.19
N ARG A 60 -16.91 -2.06 -4.63
CA ARG A 60 -18.01 -1.28 -5.19
C ARG A 60 -17.49 0.01 -5.77
N VAL A 61 -17.87 0.27 -7.01
CA VAL A 61 -17.66 1.56 -7.68
C VAL A 61 -19.02 2.21 -7.91
N GLY A 62 -19.08 3.54 -7.82
CA GLY A 62 -20.29 4.31 -8.15
C GLY A 62 -20.54 5.49 -7.22
N PRO A 63 -21.57 6.30 -7.49
CA PRO A 63 -21.88 7.51 -6.70
C PRO A 63 -22.13 7.24 -5.21
N SER A 64 -22.60 6.04 -4.86
CA SER A 64 -22.81 5.60 -3.48
C SER A 64 -21.54 5.67 -2.64
N VAL A 65 -20.37 5.39 -3.23
CA VAL A 65 -19.06 5.46 -2.55
C VAL A 65 -18.75 6.89 -2.12
N ALA A 66 -18.98 7.87 -3.01
CA ALA A 66 -18.69 9.28 -2.75
C ALA A 66 -19.57 9.89 -1.65
N ILE A 67 -20.77 9.33 -1.41
CA ILE A 67 -21.68 9.74 -0.33
C ILE A 67 -21.54 8.88 0.93
N GLY A 68 -20.47 8.09 1.06
CA GLY A 68 -20.16 7.31 2.25
C GLY A 68 -20.92 5.98 2.38
N ARG A 69 -21.45 5.43 1.27
CA ARG A 69 -22.19 4.14 1.26
C ARG A 69 -21.39 3.01 0.61
N SER A 70 -20.08 3.01 0.82
CA SER A 70 -19.14 2.01 0.31
C SER A 70 -19.36 0.62 0.92
N GLY A 71 -19.81 0.55 2.18
CA GLY A 71 -20.00 -0.70 2.91
C GLY A 71 -18.71 -1.26 3.53
N PHE A 72 -18.00 -0.45 4.30
CA PHE A 72 -16.90 -0.93 5.14
C PHE A 72 -17.46 -1.87 6.22
N ALA A 73 -16.66 -2.84 6.68
CA ALA A 73 -17.16 -3.89 7.59
C ALA A 73 -17.79 -3.30 8.86
N ASP A 74 -17.14 -2.27 9.41
CA ASP A 74 -17.57 -1.60 10.63
C ASP A 74 -18.86 -0.76 10.46
N ASP A 75 -19.13 -0.29 9.25
CA ASP A 75 -20.34 0.48 8.91
C ASP A 75 -21.59 -0.41 8.77
N LEU A 76 -21.38 -1.71 8.53
CA LEU A 76 -22.45 -2.69 8.36
C LEU A 76 -22.96 -3.25 9.69
N ALA A 77 -22.22 -3.03 10.77
CA ALA A 77 -22.55 -3.56 12.07
C ALA A 77 -23.83 -2.96 12.66
N SER A 78 -24.60 -3.79 13.35
CA SER A 78 -25.80 -3.34 14.05
C SER A 78 -25.46 -2.37 15.19
N ARG A 79 -26.43 -1.53 15.60
CA ARG A 79 -26.22 -0.54 16.68
C ARG A 79 -26.05 -1.18 18.06
N ASP A 80 -26.54 -2.40 18.24
CA ASP A 80 -26.49 -3.19 19.47
C ASP A 80 -25.25 -4.11 19.56
N SER A 81 -24.36 -4.02 18.56
CA SER A 81 -23.10 -4.76 18.54
C SER A 81 -22.18 -4.36 19.70
N LEU A 82 -21.61 -5.37 20.37
CA LEU A 82 -20.49 -5.18 21.29
C LEU A 82 -19.23 -4.77 20.53
N VAL A 83 -18.33 -4.05 21.19
CA VAL A 83 -17.03 -3.65 20.64
C VAL A 83 -15.92 -4.40 21.35
N ALA A 84 -15.08 -5.08 20.58
CA ALA A 84 -13.90 -5.80 21.05
C ALA A 84 -12.62 -5.10 20.55
N LEU A 85 -11.75 -4.71 21.48
CA LEU A 85 -10.44 -4.13 21.19
C LEU A 85 -9.31 -5.02 21.73
N PRO A 86 -8.17 -5.11 21.04
CA PRO A 86 -7.06 -5.96 21.48
C PRO A 86 -6.39 -5.42 22.76
N SER A 87 -6.00 -6.31 23.66
CA SER A 87 -5.30 -5.98 24.92
C SER A 87 -4.25 -7.05 25.22
N GLY A 88 -3.03 -6.85 24.70
CA GLY A 88 -2.01 -7.91 24.71
C GLY A 88 -2.47 -9.11 23.90
N ASP A 89 -2.55 -10.29 24.53
CA ASP A 89 -3.04 -11.53 23.92
C ASP A 89 -4.54 -11.79 24.18
N SER A 90 -5.25 -10.82 24.77
CA SER A 90 -6.69 -10.92 25.07
C SER A 90 -7.49 -9.79 24.43
N TRP A 91 -8.81 -9.80 24.66
CA TRP A 91 -9.76 -8.85 24.11
C TRP A 91 -10.56 -8.18 25.21
N ILE A 92 -10.66 -6.84 25.14
CA ILE A 92 -11.58 -6.06 25.96
C ILE A 92 -12.87 -5.92 25.18
N VAL A 93 -13.96 -6.50 25.71
CA VAL A 93 -15.30 -6.42 25.12
C VAL A 93 -16.16 -5.48 25.95
N ALA A 94 -16.79 -4.50 25.31
CA ALA A 94 -17.64 -3.50 25.97
C ALA A 94 -18.85 -3.09 25.11
N GLU A 95 -19.77 -2.32 25.68
CA GLU A 95 -20.98 -1.85 24.97
C GLU A 95 -20.69 -0.75 23.95
N SER A 96 -19.54 -0.08 24.07
CA SER A 96 -19.14 0.97 23.14
C SER A 96 -17.62 1.08 23.00
N ILE A 97 -17.18 1.69 21.89
CA ILE A 97 -15.75 1.99 21.67
C ILE A 97 -15.17 2.90 22.76
N SER A 98 -15.98 3.81 23.32
CA SER A 98 -15.56 4.70 24.40
C SER A 98 -15.29 3.93 25.69
N GLU A 99 -16.16 3.00 26.04
CA GLU A 99 -15.98 2.13 27.21
C GLU A 99 -14.80 1.18 27.03
N ALA A 100 -14.68 0.55 25.86
CA ALA A 100 -13.55 -0.34 25.55
C ALA A 100 -12.21 0.39 25.67
N ARG A 101 -12.11 1.62 25.15
CA ARG A 101 -10.91 2.47 25.27
C ARG A 101 -10.62 2.89 26.71
N ALA A 102 -11.66 3.27 27.47
CA ALA A 102 -11.51 3.64 28.87
C ALA A 102 -10.99 2.45 29.71
N ALA A 103 -11.51 1.25 29.46
CA ALA A 103 -11.07 0.02 30.11
C ALA A 103 -9.64 -0.37 29.72
N MET A 104 -9.25 -0.13 28.46
CA MET A 104 -7.88 -0.41 27.98
C MET A 104 -6.84 0.50 28.65
N GLY A 105 -7.21 1.74 28.99
CA GLY A 105 -6.27 2.71 29.59
C GLY A 105 -5.09 3.08 28.70
N LYS A 106 -5.17 2.83 27.39
CA LYS A 106 -4.09 3.07 26.42
C LYS A 106 -3.80 4.56 26.31
N VAL A 107 -2.53 4.92 26.51
CA VAL A 107 -2.03 6.27 26.21
C VAL A 107 -1.64 6.29 24.74
N GLN A 108 -2.31 7.13 23.93
CA GLN A 108 -2.01 7.25 22.51
C GLN A 108 -0.55 7.66 22.30
N GLY A 109 0.14 6.88 21.46
CA GLY A 109 1.47 7.16 20.96
C GLY A 109 1.54 8.50 20.24
N ARG A 110 2.72 9.12 20.30
CA ARG A 110 3.02 10.39 19.63
C ARG A 110 3.98 10.15 18.49
N ARG A 111 4.09 11.13 17.60
CA ARG A 111 5.15 11.15 16.58
C ARG A 111 6.51 11.07 17.26
N SER A 112 7.33 10.11 16.84
CA SER A 112 8.70 9.96 17.33
C SER A 112 9.64 10.97 16.65
N SER A 113 10.72 11.32 17.34
CA SER A 113 11.86 12.05 16.76
C SER A 113 12.99 11.12 16.31
N VAL A 114 12.81 9.80 16.47
CA VAL A 114 13.78 8.80 16.02
C VAL A 114 13.81 8.81 14.50
N VAL A 115 15.00 8.93 13.93
CA VAL A 115 15.21 8.92 12.48
C VAL A 115 15.22 7.47 11.99
N PRO A 116 14.40 7.10 10.98
CA PRO A 116 14.46 5.78 10.38
C PRO A 116 15.82 5.53 9.73
N THR A 117 16.39 4.34 9.96
CA THR A 117 17.63 3.88 9.32
C THR A 117 17.45 2.46 8.78
N PRO A 118 18.11 2.08 7.67
CA PRO A 118 18.06 0.71 7.18
C PRO A 118 18.62 -0.26 8.25
N PRO A 119 17.86 -1.29 8.66
CA PRO A 119 18.27 -2.18 9.75
C PRO A 119 19.23 -3.29 9.32
N ILE A 120 19.44 -3.48 8.01
CA ILE A 120 20.28 -4.54 7.44
C ILE A 120 21.44 -3.90 6.69
N GLU A 121 22.66 -4.28 7.05
CA GLU A 121 23.88 -3.81 6.39
C GLU A 121 24.02 -4.38 4.98
N LEU A 122 24.60 -3.60 4.06
CA LEU A 122 24.98 -4.09 2.73
C LEU A 122 25.86 -5.34 2.81
N PRO A 123 25.66 -6.32 1.91
CA PRO A 123 26.60 -7.42 1.78
C PRO A 123 27.98 -6.89 1.37
N ALA A 124 29.05 -7.52 1.84
CA ALA A 124 30.41 -7.11 1.49
C ALA A 124 30.72 -7.43 0.02
N GLY A 125 31.27 -6.46 -0.72
CA GLY A 125 31.75 -6.68 -2.09
C GLY A 125 31.69 -5.43 -2.96
N PRO A 126 32.39 -5.43 -4.11
CA PRO A 126 32.21 -4.41 -5.12
C PRO A 126 30.89 -4.66 -5.85
N TRP A 127 29.92 -3.78 -5.64
CA TRP A 127 28.61 -3.83 -6.31
C TRP A 127 28.53 -2.76 -7.40
N ALA A 128 28.01 -3.14 -8.56
CA ALA A 128 27.67 -2.19 -9.63
C ALA A 128 26.35 -1.46 -9.33
N ALA A 129 25.44 -2.11 -8.61
CA ALA A 129 24.25 -1.49 -8.02
C ALA A 129 24.09 -1.97 -6.57
N ALA A 130 23.81 -1.05 -5.64
CA ALA A 130 23.58 -1.37 -4.24
C ALA A 130 22.38 -0.58 -3.71
N LEU A 131 21.53 -1.24 -2.91
CA LEU A 131 20.30 -0.68 -2.37
C LEU A 131 20.05 -1.21 -0.95
N GLN A 132 19.68 -0.34 -0.02
CA GLN A 132 19.19 -0.63 1.32
C GLN A 132 17.84 0.05 1.53
N THR A 133 16.91 -0.65 2.17
CA THR A 133 15.57 -0.14 2.45
C THR A 133 15.28 -0.11 3.95
N CYS A 134 14.54 0.91 4.37
CA CYS A 134 13.99 0.99 5.72
C CYS A 134 12.71 0.14 5.85
N TRP A 135 12.29 -0.09 7.10
CA TRP A 135 10.93 -0.57 7.39
C TRP A 135 9.90 0.35 6.74
N THR A 136 8.90 -0.21 6.06
CA THR A 136 7.85 0.58 5.40
C THR A 136 6.47 0.03 5.74
N GLU A 137 5.56 0.94 6.09
CA GLU A 137 4.16 0.64 6.41
C GLU A 137 3.27 0.72 5.17
N PRO A 138 2.48 -0.32 4.85
CA PRO A 138 1.46 -0.25 3.80
C PRO A 138 0.52 0.96 3.92
N ALA A 139 0.22 1.40 5.15
CA ALA A 139 -0.47 2.65 5.44
C ALA A 139 -1.85 2.75 4.75
N TYR A 140 -2.57 1.63 4.70
CA TYR A 140 -3.99 1.59 4.32
C TYR A 140 -4.84 2.33 5.37
N LEU A 141 -5.92 2.98 4.94
CA LEU A 141 -6.64 3.92 5.81
C LEU A 141 -7.69 3.30 6.71
N GLU A 142 -8.43 2.31 6.22
CA GLU A 142 -9.39 1.56 7.03
C GLU A 142 -8.60 0.59 7.93
N PRO A 143 -8.53 0.80 9.25
CA PRO A 143 -7.91 -0.19 10.15
C PRO A 143 -8.59 -1.56 10.02
N ASP A 144 -7.95 -2.62 10.50
CA ASP A 144 -8.63 -3.91 10.52
C ASP A 144 -9.89 -3.86 11.38
N ALA A 145 -11.02 -4.15 10.74
CA ALA A 145 -12.32 -4.20 11.36
C ALA A 145 -13.06 -5.44 10.84
N VAL A 146 -13.65 -6.19 11.78
CA VAL A 146 -14.48 -7.35 11.46
C VAL A 146 -15.79 -7.24 12.22
N TYR A 147 -16.88 -7.49 11.51
CA TYR A 147 -18.21 -7.60 12.10
C TYR A 147 -18.70 -9.04 12.03
N CYS A 148 -19.31 -9.56 13.10
CA CYS A 148 -19.93 -10.88 13.10
C CYS A 148 -21.21 -10.92 13.94
N GLU A 149 -22.25 -11.54 13.40
CA GLU A 149 -23.46 -11.94 14.11
C GLU A 149 -23.25 -13.28 14.84
N PRO A 150 -23.98 -13.58 15.94
CA PRO A 150 -23.92 -14.89 16.58
C PRO A 150 -24.29 -16.02 15.61
N GLY A 151 -23.35 -16.95 15.38
CA GLY A 151 -23.51 -18.04 14.42
C GLY A 151 -23.50 -17.60 12.94
N GLY A 152 -23.20 -16.33 12.65
CA GLY A 152 -23.11 -15.78 11.30
C GLY A 152 -21.73 -15.96 10.66
N VAL A 153 -21.61 -15.51 9.40
CA VAL A 153 -20.32 -15.45 8.69
C VAL A 153 -19.70 -14.07 8.93
N PRO A 154 -18.45 -13.98 9.44
CA PRO A 154 -17.78 -12.71 9.65
C PRO A 154 -17.61 -11.91 8.36
N VAL A 155 -17.90 -10.60 8.44
CA VAL A 155 -17.63 -9.62 7.38
C VAL A 155 -16.27 -8.99 7.66
N GLY A 156 -15.29 -9.31 6.81
CA GLY A 156 -13.88 -8.96 7.02
C GLY A 156 -13.43 -7.60 6.47
N PRO A 157 -12.17 -7.23 6.69
CA PRO A 157 -11.67 -5.85 6.56
C PRO A 157 -11.29 -5.45 5.12
N LEU A 158 -11.60 -6.28 4.12
CA LEU A 158 -11.23 -6.08 2.71
C LEU A 158 -12.43 -5.74 1.81
N THR A 159 -13.56 -5.28 2.36
CA THR A 159 -14.76 -5.01 1.55
C THR A 159 -14.54 -3.89 0.53
N ASN A 160 -14.10 -2.69 0.93
CA ASN A 160 -13.81 -1.60 -0.03
C ASN A 160 -12.53 -0.83 0.31
N GLY A 161 -11.99 -0.96 1.53
CA GLY A 161 -10.78 -0.29 2.00
C GLY A 161 -9.53 -1.14 1.82
N GLY A 162 -9.17 -1.39 0.57
CA GLY A 162 -8.02 -2.21 0.18
C GLY A 162 -6.72 -1.92 0.97
N ALA A 163 -5.82 -2.91 1.01
CA ALA A 163 -4.75 -2.95 2.01
C ALA A 163 -3.32 -2.91 1.47
N PHE A 164 -3.16 -2.79 0.15
CA PHE A 164 -1.85 -2.92 -0.52
C PHE A 164 -1.13 -4.25 -0.21
N GLY A 165 -1.90 -5.31 0.04
CA GLY A 165 -1.38 -6.63 0.40
C GLY A 165 -1.19 -6.90 1.90
N ALA A 166 -1.60 -5.98 2.77
CA ALA A 166 -1.37 -6.10 4.22
C ALA A 166 -2.45 -6.90 4.99
N LYS A 167 -3.72 -6.82 4.58
CA LYS A 167 -4.86 -7.45 5.26
C LYS A 167 -5.10 -8.87 4.73
N VAL A 168 -4.19 -9.78 5.04
CA VAL A 168 -4.20 -11.16 4.49
C VAL A 168 -4.49 -12.22 5.55
N ASP A 169 -4.61 -11.79 6.81
CA ASP A 169 -4.86 -12.65 7.96
C ASP A 169 -6.36 -12.72 8.28
N ASP A 170 -6.88 -13.95 8.37
CA ASP A 170 -8.27 -14.25 8.74
C ASP A 170 -8.47 -14.37 10.26
N HIS A 171 -7.41 -14.24 11.08
CA HIS A 171 -7.47 -14.37 12.54
C HIS A 171 -8.58 -13.53 13.17
N LEU A 172 -8.75 -12.28 12.74
CA LEU A 172 -9.79 -11.40 13.26
C LEU A 172 -11.22 -11.88 12.96
N ARG A 173 -11.41 -12.64 11.87
CA ARG A 173 -12.69 -13.28 11.57
C ARG A 173 -12.99 -14.40 12.54
N ALA A 174 -11.99 -15.21 12.88
CA ALA A 174 -12.14 -16.26 13.89
C ALA A 174 -12.47 -15.67 15.27
N VAL A 175 -11.73 -14.63 15.69
CA VAL A 175 -11.99 -13.91 16.94
C VAL A 175 -13.41 -13.34 16.97
N ALA A 176 -13.85 -12.67 15.91
CA ALA A 176 -15.19 -12.08 15.87
C ALA A 176 -16.29 -13.13 16.01
N ALA A 177 -16.14 -14.28 15.34
CA ALA A 177 -17.08 -15.39 15.44
C ALA A 177 -17.13 -16.01 16.83
N GLU A 178 -15.96 -16.20 17.46
CA GLU A 178 -15.84 -16.73 18.82
C GLU A 178 -16.50 -15.79 19.84
N LEU A 179 -16.16 -14.51 19.81
CA LEU A 179 -16.72 -13.52 20.72
C LEU A 179 -18.23 -13.35 20.51
N ALA A 180 -18.71 -13.30 19.27
CA ALA A 180 -20.15 -13.20 18.99
C ALA A 180 -20.91 -14.41 19.53
N THR A 181 -20.33 -15.61 19.41
CA THR A 181 -20.89 -16.85 19.96
C THR A 181 -20.88 -16.84 21.49
N GLN A 182 -19.75 -16.48 22.10
CA GLN A 182 -19.59 -16.41 23.56
C GLN A 182 -20.60 -15.46 24.22
N HIS A 183 -20.82 -14.29 23.60
CA HIS A 183 -21.69 -13.26 24.15
C HIS A 183 -23.15 -13.38 23.69
N GLY A 184 -23.46 -14.24 22.72
CA GLY A 184 -24.79 -14.37 22.13
C GLY A 184 -25.31 -13.06 21.52
N ARG A 185 -24.40 -12.16 21.11
CA ARG A 185 -24.68 -10.83 20.56
C ARG A 185 -23.73 -10.52 19.40
N PRO A 186 -24.15 -9.69 18.42
CA PRO A 186 -23.23 -9.24 17.40
C PRO A 186 -22.01 -8.53 18.00
N VAL A 187 -20.84 -8.73 17.40
CA VAL A 187 -19.55 -8.18 17.85
C VAL A 187 -18.82 -7.51 16.69
N ARG A 188 -18.19 -6.38 16.99
CA ARG A 188 -17.24 -5.67 16.13
C ARG A 188 -15.85 -5.78 16.74
N VAL A 189 -14.95 -6.45 16.06
CA VAL A 189 -13.53 -6.55 16.44
C VAL A 189 -12.76 -5.47 15.69
N LEU A 190 -12.13 -4.55 16.43
CA LEU A 190 -11.50 -3.36 15.83
C LEU A 190 -10.05 -3.22 16.29
N TYR A 191 -9.17 -3.01 15.31
CA TYR A 191 -7.84 -2.47 15.55
C TYR A 191 -7.89 -0.94 15.50
N ASP A 192 -7.18 -0.30 16.42
CA ASP A 192 -6.80 1.08 16.22
C ASP A 192 -5.56 1.18 15.30
N ARG A 193 -5.15 2.41 14.96
CA ARG A 193 -4.01 2.63 14.08
C ARG A 193 -2.71 2.06 14.66
N GLU A 194 -2.51 2.12 15.97
CA GLU A 194 -1.28 1.58 16.56
C GLU A 194 -1.28 0.06 16.53
N ASP A 195 -2.45 -0.56 16.71
CA ASP A 195 -2.59 -2.01 16.59
C ASP A 195 -2.27 -2.48 15.16
N VAL A 196 -2.77 -1.76 14.14
CA VAL A 196 -2.40 -1.96 12.74
C VAL A 196 -0.89 -1.89 12.55
N VAL A 197 -0.24 -0.87 13.11
CA VAL A 197 1.21 -0.67 12.94
C VAL A 197 2.01 -1.76 13.67
N ARG A 198 1.61 -2.13 14.87
CA ARG A 198 2.36 -3.11 15.69
C ARG A 198 2.17 -4.55 15.22
N ARG A 199 0.96 -4.89 14.77
CA ARG A 199 0.57 -6.27 14.44
C ARG A 199 0.56 -6.56 12.95
N GLY A 200 0.28 -5.55 12.12
CA GLY A 200 0.22 -5.71 10.67
C GLY A 200 1.60 -5.94 10.06
N ALA A 201 1.65 -6.72 8.98
CA ALA A 201 2.90 -6.96 8.28
C ALA A 201 3.44 -5.68 7.60
N LYS A 202 4.77 -5.56 7.58
CA LYS A 202 5.54 -4.51 6.90
C LYS A 202 6.23 -5.05 5.67
N ARG A 203 6.61 -4.13 4.75
CA ARG A 203 7.51 -4.48 3.65
C ARG A 203 8.84 -4.93 4.28
N PRO A 204 9.39 -6.10 3.90
CA PRO A 204 10.66 -6.57 4.45
C PRO A 204 11.77 -5.54 4.16
N PRO A 205 12.46 -5.00 5.17
CA PRO A 205 13.68 -4.25 4.90
C PRO A 205 14.73 -5.20 4.34
N LEU A 206 15.57 -4.68 3.44
CA LEU A 206 16.59 -5.46 2.76
C LEU A 206 17.82 -4.63 2.41
N ALA A 207 18.89 -5.34 2.07
CA ALA A 207 20.13 -4.82 1.51
C ALA A 207 20.56 -5.70 0.34
N LEU A 208 20.63 -5.13 -0.85
CA LEU A 208 20.91 -5.80 -2.12
C LEU A 208 22.20 -5.26 -2.72
N GLY A 209 23.06 -6.16 -3.18
CA GLY A 209 24.20 -5.84 -4.03
C GLY A 209 24.20 -6.69 -5.29
N LEU A 210 24.23 -6.04 -6.46
CA LEU A 210 24.30 -6.70 -7.77
C LEU A 210 25.62 -6.38 -8.49
N ARG A 211 26.13 -7.38 -9.22
CA ARG A 211 27.24 -7.27 -10.17
C ARG A 211 26.72 -6.96 -11.58
N PRO A 212 27.60 -6.58 -12.52
CA PRO A 212 27.21 -6.32 -13.91
C PRO A 212 26.54 -7.49 -14.63
N ASP A 213 26.79 -8.74 -14.20
CA ASP A 213 26.17 -9.95 -14.76
C ASP A 213 24.81 -10.31 -14.11
N MET A 214 24.24 -9.39 -13.32
CA MET A 214 23.01 -9.57 -12.53
C MET A 214 23.10 -10.61 -11.42
N SER A 215 24.28 -11.21 -11.19
CA SER A 215 24.52 -12.01 -9.99
C SER A 215 24.67 -11.11 -8.76
N GLY A 216 24.33 -11.61 -7.58
CA GLY A 216 24.40 -10.77 -6.40
C GLY A 216 24.05 -11.46 -5.09
N VAL A 217 23.91 -10.65 -4.06
CA VAL A 217 23.50 -11.08 -2.72
C VAL A 217 22.37 -10.16 -2.25
N LEU A 218 21.28 -10.76 -1.79
CA LEU A 218 20.16 -10.10 -1.12
C LEU A 218 20.14 -10.51 0.35
N ARG A 219 20.52 -9.60 1.24
CA ARG A 219 20.29 -9.73 2.68
C ARG A 219 18.92 -9.14 3.01
N VAL A 220 18.05 -9.88 3.67
CA VAL A 220 16.64 -9.49 3.82
C VAL A 220 16.10 -9.99 5.14
N ALA A 221 15.23 -9.22 5.79
CA ALA A 221 14.57 -9.66 7.01
C ALA A 221 13.91 -11.02 6.77
N ALA A 222 14.13 -11.98 7.67
CA ALA A 222 13.67 -13.35 7.54
C ALA A 222 12.15 -13.38 7.30
N THR A 223 11.75 -13.56 6.04
CA THR A 223 10.36 -13.42 5.60
C THR A 223 9.98 -14.64 4.74
N PRO A 224 8.88 -15.34 5.05
CA PRO A 224 8.42 -16.47 4.25
C PRO A 224 8.21 -16.11 2.78
N GLY A 225 8.64 -16.99 1.88
CA GLY A 225 8.42 -16.89 0.43
C GLY A 225 9.44 -16.05 -0.35
N VAL A 226 10.38 -15.37 0.32
CA VAL A 226 11.37 -14.53 -0.37
C VAL A 226 12.25 -15.33 -1.33
N GLU A 227 12.78 -16.49 -0.91
CA GLU A 227 13.67 -17.31 -1.74
C GLU A 227 13.03 -17.72 -3.07
N GLY A 228 11.78 -18.20 -3.03
CA GLY A 228 11.05 -18.59 -4.24
C GLY A 228 10.78 -17.40 -5.16
N LEU A 229 10.44 -16.25 -4.59
CA LEU A 229 10.21 -15.02 -5.35
C LEU A 229 11.51 -14.53 -6.02
N VAL A 230 12.64 -14.53 -5.31
CA VAL A 230 13.95 -14.14 -5.86
C VAL A 230 14.41 -15.12 -6.94
N ALA A 231 14.18 -16.43 -6.76
CA ALA A 231 14.55 -17.43 -7.76
C ALA A 231 13.79 -17.26 -9.09
N ALA A 232 12.52 -16.84 -9.05
CA ALA A 232 11.74 -16.49 -10.25
C ALA A 232 12.17 -15.13 -10.84
N ILE A 233 12.43 -14.20 -9.93
CA ILE A 233 13.07 -12.88 -10.03
C ILE A 233 14.35 -12.76 -10.87
N ALA A 234 15.41 -13.08 -10.16
CA ALA A 234 16.80 -12.85 -10.44
C ALA A 234 17.55 -14.11 -9.94
N PRO A 235 17.53 -15.22 -10.71
CA PRO A 235 18.07 -16.51 -10.27
C PRO A 235 19.58 -16.49 -9.98
N GLY A 236 20.30 -15.46 -10.40
CA GLY A 236 21.71 -15.22 -10.05
C GLY A 236 21.94 -14.58 -8.67
N VAL A 237 20.88 -14.26 -7.94
CA VAL A 237 20.95 -13.60 -6.62
C VAL A 237 20.84 -14.63 -5.51
N VAL A 238 21.86 -14.68 -4.65
CA VAL A 238 21.86 -15.49 -3.44
C VAL A 238 21.08 -14.75 -2.36
N VAL A 239 20.13 -15.43 -1.72
CA VAL A 239 19.34 -14.88 -0.61
C VAL A 239 20.00 -15.25 0.72
N GLU A 240 20.20 -14.25 1.57
CA GLU A 240 20.69 -14.39 2.94
C GLU A 240 19.63 -13.84 3.91
N PRO A 241 18.77 -14.70 4.48
CA PRO A 241 17.81 -14.28 5.50
C PRO A 241 18.54 -13.73 6.73
N VAL A 242 18.05 -12.62 7.27
CA VAL A 242 18.58 -11.95 8.46
C VAL A 242 17.50 -11.88 9.51
N GLU A 243 17.77 -12.38 10.70
CA GLU A 243 16.91 -12.16 11.87
C GLU A 243 17.05 -10.71 12.31
N VAL A 244 15.95 -9.96 12.24
CA VAL A 244 15.88 -8.54 12.64
C VAL A 244 14.76 -8.38 13.65
N SER A 245 15.06 -7.83 14.82
CA SER A 245 14.03 -7.42 15.78
C SER A 245 13.16 -6.34 15.13
N GLY A 246 11.85 -6.60 15.02
CA GLY A 246 10.94 -5.69 14.36
C GLY A 246 9.54 -6.26 14.19
N PRO A 247 8.64 -5.47 13.58
CA PRO A 247 7.28 -5.91 13.25
C PRO A 247 7.31 -7.05 12.22
N PRO A 248 6.22 -7.85 12.11
CA PRO A 248 6.14 -8.92 11.13
C PRO A 248 6.29 -8.39 9.70
N THR A 249 6.78 -9.23 8.79
CA THR A 249 7.02 -8.90 7.38
C THR A 249 6.22 -9.79 6.45
N SER A 250 5.95 -9.31 5.23
CA SER A 250 5.24 -10.12 4.22
C SER A 250 5.66 -9.77 2.79
N THR A 251 5.80 -10.79 1.96
CA THR A 251 6.00 -10.68 0.51
C THR A 251 4.72 -10.30 -0.24
N GLN A 252 3.55 -10.35 0.40
CA GLN A 252 2.27 -10.00 -0.23
C GLN A 252 2.07 -8.49 -0.39
N ILE A 253 2.85 -7.67 0.33
CA ILE A 253 2.79 -6.21 0.19
C ILE A 253 3.18 -5.84 -1.23
N ARG A 254 2.39 -4.97 -1.87
CA ARG A 254 2.50 -4.63 -3.30
C ARG A 254 3.96 -4.41 -3.70
N GLY A 255 4.51 -5.29 -4.55
CA GLY A 255 5.86 -5.20 -5.08
C GLY A 255 6.99 -5.41 -4.06
N ALA A 256 6.73 -6.02 -2.90
CA ALA A 256 7.75 -6.39 -1.94
C ALA A 256 8.77 -7.33 -2.59
N ILE A 257 10.06 -7.05 -2.41
CA ILE A 257 11.20 -7.77 -3.03
C ILE A 257 11.33 -7.54 -4.53
N ARG A 258 10.24 -7.65 -5.31
CA ARG A 258 10.27 -7.41 -6.76
C ARG A 258 10.74 -6.00 -7.08
N ALA A 259 10.16 -4.98 -6.46
CA ALA A 259 10.49 -3.59 -6.80
C ALA A 259 11.98 -3.32 -6.58
N GLU A 260 12.54 -3.77 -5.46
CA GLU A 260 13.96 -3.61 -5.15
C GLU A 260 14.88 -4.36 -6.13
N LEU A 261 14.50 -5.57 -6.55
CA LEU A 261 15.22 -6.31 -7.58
C LEU A 261 15.14 -5.59 -8.94
N GLU A 262 13.95 -5.15 -9.36
CA GLU A 262 13.74 -4.41 -10.61
C GLU A 262 14.51 -3.09 -10.63
N MET A 263 14.54 -2.38 -9.50
CA MET A 263 15.33 -1.16 -9.32
C MET A 263 16.81 -1.42 -9.57
N ALA A 264 17.39 -2.39 -8.86
CA ALA A 264 18.80 -2.72 -8.99
C ALA A 264 19.15 -3.27 -10.38
N MET A 265 18.30 -4.12 -10.97
CA MET A 265 18.50 -4.63 -12.32
C MET A 265 18.41 -3.52 -13.39
N ALA A 266 17.47 -2.58 -13.25
CA ALA A 266 17.39 -1.40 -14.11
C ALA A 266 18.65 -0.53 -13.99
N ALA A 267 19.21 -0.39 -12.79
CA ALA A 267 20.48 0.32 -12.59
C ALA A 267 21.67 -0.36 -13.27
N ILE A 268 21.75 -1.69 -13.29
CA ILE A 268 22.81 -2.41 -14.03
C ILE A 268 22.69 -2.18 -15.54
N ARG A 269 21.47 -2.07 -16.08
CA ARG A 269 21.22 -1.76 -17.50
C ARG A 269 21.37 -0.28 -17.84
N ASP A 270 21.52 0.57 -16.82
CA ASP A 270 21.48 2.02 -16.92
C ASP A 270 20.16 2.58 -17.47
N ASP A 271 19.04 1.91 -17.16
CA ASP A 271 17.72 2.31 -17.61
C ASP A 271 17.22 3.54 -16.82
N HIS A 272 16.63 4.50 -17.54
CA HIS A 272 15.86 5.63 -16.98
C HIS A 272 14.37 5.55 -17.34
N GLU A 273 14.04 4.89 -18.45
CA GLU A 273 12.69 4.43 -18.77
C GLU A 273 12.66 2.91 -18.51
N VAL A 274 11.81 2.47 -17.57
CA VAL A 274 11.83 1.09 -17.07
C VAL A 274 10.53 0.40 -17.43
N THR A 275 10.62 -0.78 -18.04
CA THR A 275 9.46 -1.65 -18.31
C THR A 275 9.50 -2.85 -17.37
N VAL A 276 8.40 -3.07 -16.65
CA VAL A 276 8.19 -4.26 -15.80
C VAL A 276 7.01 -5.05 -16.33
N THR A 277 7.20 -6.35 -16.52
CA THR A 277 6.19 -7.31 -16.97
C THR A 277 5.99 -8.37 -15.90
N LEU A 278 4.73 -8.66 -15.55
CA LEU A 278 4.36 -9.70 -14.60
C LEU A 278 4.00 -10.99 -15.33
N ASP A 279 4.04 -12.11 -14.60
CA ASP A 279 3.64 -13.43 -15.13
C ASP A 279 2.17 -13.50 -15.54
N SER A 280 1.33 -12.60 -15.00
CA SER A 280 -0.06 -12.42 -15.43
C SER A 280 -0.20 -11.85 -16.85
N GLY A 281 0.88 -11.37 -17.45
CA GLY A 281 0.90 -10.65 -18.73
C GLY A 281 0.65 -9.14 -18.60
N ALA A 282 0.34 -8.65 -17.40
CA ALA A 282 0.27 -7.21 -17.14
C ALA A 282 1.67 -6.59 -17.24
N TRP A 283 1.77 -5.38 -17.79
CA TRP A 283 3.03 -4.66 -17.83
C TRP A 283 2.85 -3.14 -17.74
N CYS A 284 3.89 -2.47 -17.26
CA CYS A 284 3.97 -1.02 -17.22
C CYS A 284 5.36 -0.57 -17.68
N ARG A 285 5.39 0.45 -18.54
CA ARG A 285 6.59 1.25 -18.82
C ARG A 285 6.47 2.60 -18.11
N ALA A 286 7.51 3.00 -17.40
CA ALA A 286 7.54 4.23 -16.63
C ALA A 286 8.81 5.06 -16.89
N ALA A 287 8.64 6.37 -16.99
CA ALA A 287 9.72 7.35 -16.95
C ALA A 287 9.37 8.46 -15.94
N VAL A 288 10.38 9.05 -15.31
CA VAL A 288 10.21 10.17 -14.37
C VAL A 288 11.19 11.28 -14.77
N ASP A 289 10.67 12.49 -14.97
CA ASP A 289 11.45 13.67 -15.35
C ASP A 289 10.99 14.93 -14.59
N SER A 290 11.36 16.12 -15.07
CA SER A 290 10.96 17.39 -14.46
C SER A 290 9.48 17.73 -14.61
N ASP A 291 8.80 17.14 -15.59
CA ASP A 291 7.39 17.41 -15.92
C ASP A 291 6.45 16.45 -15.17
N GLY A 292 6.92 15.25 -14.84
CA GLY A 292 6.23 14.35 -13.92
C GLY A 292 6.55 12.88 -14.14
N VAL A 293 5.54 12.04 -13.91
CA VAL A 293 5.60 10.59 -14.13
C VAL A 293 4.83 10.25 -15.39
N HIS A 294 5.46 9.54 -16.33
CA HIS A 294 4.85 9.14 -17.60
C HIS A 294 4.72 7.62 -17.65
N LEU A 295 3.50 7.13 -17.83
CA LEU A 295 3.17 5.71 -17.74
C LEU A 295 2.47 5.23 -18.99
N VAL A 296 2.96 4.12 -19.54
CA VAL A 296 2.21 3.30 -20.50
C VAL A 296 1.89 1.96 -19.84
N VAL A 297 0.63 1.58 -19.79
CA VAL A 297 0.17 0.39 -19.06
C VAL A 297 -0.66 -0.54 -19.93
N SER A 298 -0.48 -1.85 -19.74
CA SER A 298 -1.34 -2.89 -20.31
C SER A 298 -1.84 -3.81 -19.20
N ALA A 299 -3.15 -3.99 -19.15
CA ALA A 299 -3.84 -4.77 -18.14
C ALA A 299 -4.82 -5.79 -18.77
N GLY A 300 -4.55 -6.20 -20.01
CA GLY A 300 -5.54 -6.87 -20.88
C GLY A 300 -6.69 -5.91 -21.22
N ALA A 301 -7.91 -6.45 -21.31
CA ALA A 301 -9.11 -5.64 -21.44
C ALA A 301 -9.24 -4.67 -20.26
N PRO A 302 -9.33 -3.34 -20.49
CA PRO A 302 -9.38 -2.38 -19.39
C PRO A 302 -10.61 -2.53 -18.49
N LEU A 303 -11.71 -3.07 -19.02
CA LEU A 303 -13.06 -3.11 -18.43
C LEU A 303 -13.66 -1.73 -18.13
N ASP A 304 -12.94 -0.89 -17.40
CA ASP A 304 -13.26 0.51 -17.13
C ASP A 304 -11.95 1.33 -17.07
N PRO A 305 -11.68 2.20 -18.06
CA PRO A 305 -10.43 2.95 -18.14
C PRO A 305 -10.26 3.98 -17.01
N VAL A 306 -11.36 4.45 -16.40
CA VAL A 306 -11.32 5.42 -15.30
C VAL A 306 -10.82 4.76 -14.02
N VAL A 307 -11.33 3.56 -13.67
CA VAL A 307 -10.85 2.77 -12.54
C VAL A 307 -9.40 2.34 -12.79
N LEU A 308 -9.10 1.79 -13.98
CA LEU A 308 -7.74 1.35 -14.29
C LEU A 308 -6.74 2.50 -14.12
N ARG A 309 -7.01 3.67 -14.71
CA ARG A 309 -6.18 4.87 -14.55
C ARG A 309 -6.04 5.27 -13.08
N SER A 310 -7.11 5.23 -12.30
CA SER A 310 -7.08 5.60 -10.87
C SER A 310 -6.16 4.68 -10.06
N TYR A 311 -6.21 3.37 -10.30
CA TYR A 311 -5.31 2.42 -9.64
C TYR A 311 -3.86 2.55 -10.10
N THR A 312 -3.63 2.83 -11.38
CA THR A 312 -2.28 3.15 -11.90
C THR A 312 -1.70 4.38 -11.19
N ILE A 313 -2.47 5.47 -11.07
CA ILE A 313 -2.04 6.68 -10.35
C ILE A 313 -1.74 6.35 -8.88
N GLY A 314 -2.59 5.56 -8.23
CA GLY A 314 -2.37 5.17 -6.83
C GLY A 314 -1.11 4.33 -6.61
N ALA A 315 -0.84 3.37 -7.50
CA ALA A 315 0.40 2.58 -7.46
C ALA A 315 1.64 3.44 -7.70
N ALA A 316 1.59 4.36 -8.66
CA ALA A 316 2.66 5.30 -8.93
C ALA A 316 2.92 6.25 -7.74
N HIS A 317 1.85 6.79 -7.13
CA HIS A 317 1.95 7.61 -5.91
C HIS A 317 2.62 6.84 -4.77
N GLN A 318 2.23 5.59 -4.54
CA GLN A 318 2.87 4.72 -3.54
C GLN A 318 4.36 4.47 -3.84
N ALA A 319 4.74 4.25 -5.10
CA ALA A 319 6.12 4.04 -5.49
C ALA A 319 7.00 5.29 -5.27
N LEU A 320 6.48 6.48 -5.59
CA LEU A 320 7.16 7.75 -5.30
C LEU A 320 7.38 7.95 -3.80
N GLY A 321 6.37 7.62 -2.98
CA GLY A 321 6.48 7.64 -1.52
C GLY A 321 7.53 6.66 -1.02
N PHE A 322 7.49 5.41 -1.47
CA PHE A 322 8.46 4.37 -1.12
C PHE A 322 9.92 4.78 -1.39
N VAL A 323 10.20 5.34 -2.56
CA VAL A 323 11.55 5.82 -2.89
C VAL A 323 11.90 7.10 -2.14
N GLY A 324 10.95 8.04 -2.02
CA GLY A 324 11.23 9.40 -1.59
C GLY A 324 11.18 9.63 -0.09
N SER A 325 10.22 9.05 0.63
CA SER A 325 9.88 9.50 1.99
C SER A 325 9.28 8.47 2.95
N GLU A 326 8.72 7.35 2.47
CA GLU A 326 8.06 6.39 3.34
C GLU A 326 9.08 5.55 4.12
N ALA A 327 9.03 5.65 5.45
CA ALA A 327 9.82 4.82 6.36
C ALA A 327 9.19 4.81 7.76
N LEU A 328 9.53 3.78 8.53
CA LEU A 328 9.23 3.66 9.96
C LEU A 328 10.53 3.64 10.78
N ALA A 329 10.56 4.41 11.85
CA ALA A 329 11.53 4.23 12.91
C ALA A 329 11.15 3.01 13.77
N VAL A 330 12.09 2.08 13.89
CA VAL A 330 12.02 0.89 14.75
C VAL A 330 13.24 0.91 15.65
N ASP A 331 13.04 0.76 16.96
CA ASP A 331 14.14 0.80 17.92
C ASP A 331 14.91 -0.53 18.01
N SER A 332 15.96 -0.58 18.84
CA SER A 332 16.79 -1.77 19.01
C SER A 332 16.07 -2.98 19.62
N GLN A 333 14.88 -2.77 20.21
CA GLN A 333 14.05 -3.86 20.75
C GLN A 333 13.03 -4.36 19.71
N GLY A 334 12.98 -3.75 18.52
CA GLY A 334 12.01 -4.07 17.47
C GLY A 334 10.68 -3.34 17.60
N GLU A 335 10.58 -2.36 18.50
CA GLU A 335 9.34 -1.62 18.71
C GLU A 335 9.21 -0.46 17.72
N VAL A 336 8.08 -0.40 17.04
CA VAL A 336 7.77 0.67 16.09
C VAL A 336 7.48 1.96 16.87
N GLN A 337 8.17 3.03 16.49
CA GLN A 337 8.08 4.34 17.14
C GLN A 337 7.09 5.27 16.42
N ASP A 338 6.89 5.08 15.12
CA ASP A 338 5.95 5.83 14.30
C ASP A 338 4.58 5.17 14.31
N LEU A 339 3.64 5.73 15.06
CA LEU A 339 2.34 5.10 15.33
C LEU A 339 1.14 5.85 14.71
N THR A 340 1.40 6.90 13.92
CA THR A 340 0.36 7.73 13.31
C THR A 340 0.47 7.74 11.79
N ILE A 341 -0.65 7.84 11.07
CA ILE A 341 -0.62 7.89 9.60
C ILE A 341 0.26 9.02 9.05
N ARG A 342 0.42 10.12 9.81
CA ARG A 342 1.25 11.27 9.44
C ARG A 342 2.74 11.03 9.66
N SER A 343 3.13 10.05 10.47
CA SER A 343 4.54 9.77 10.78
C SER A 343 5.19 8.79 9.79
N PHE A 344 4.41 8.08 8.96
CA PHE A 344 4.95 7.07 8.03
C PHE A 344 5.62 7.65 6.77
N GLY A 345 5.63 8.97 6.61
CA GLY A 345 6.24 9.62 5.44
C GLY A 345 5.47 9.46 4.13
N VAL A 346 4.16 9.15 4.18
CA VAL A 346 3.31 9.07 2.97
C VAL A 346 3.36 10.39 2.19
N LEU A 347 3.71 10.33 0.91
CA LEU A 347 3.77 11.49 0.01
C LEU A 347 2.41 12.21 0.00
N ARG A 348 2.40 13.52 0.27
CA ARG A 348 1.15 14.29 0.33
C ARG A 348 0.61 14.53 -1.09
N ALA A 349 -0.72 14.60 -1.20
CA ALA A 349 -1.42 14.89 -2.45
C ALA A 349 -0.85 16.09 -3.23
N VAL A 350 -0.52 17.16 -2.49
CA VAL A 350 -0.02 18.43 -3.04
C VAL A 350 1.43 18.36 -3.51
N ASP A 351 2.19 17.39 -3.01
CA ASP A 351 3.58 17.15 -3.39
C ASP A 351 3.70 16.08 -4.48
N THR A 352 2.62 15.35 -4.77
CA THR A 352 2.61 14.37 -5.86
C THR A 352 2.76 15.11 -7.21
N PRO A 353 3.80 14.79 -8.01
CA PRO A 353 3.94 15.36 -9.35
C PRO A 353 2.77 14.93 -10.25
N PRO A 354 2.55 15.60 -11.40
CA PRO A 354 1.64 15.11 -12.43
C PRO A 354 1.96 13.65 -12.80
N ILE A 355 0.92 12.84 -12.99
CA ILE A 355 1.04 11.44 -13.42
C ILE A 355 0.20 11.27 -14.69
N HIS A 356 0.89 11.04 -15.80
CA HIS A 356 0.32 10.83 -17.13
C HIS A 356 0.20 9.32 -17.38
N VAL A 357 -0.97 8.87 -17.80
CA VAL A 357 -1.28 7.44 -17.97
C VAL A 357 -1.89 7.21 -19.33
N ASP A 358 -1.17 6.46 -20.16
CA ASP A 358 -1.63 5.92 -21.43
C ASP A 358 -1.97 4.43 -21.27
N ILE A 359 -3.24 4.09 -21.50
CA ILE A 359 -3.73 2.71 -21.40
C ILE A 359 -3.66 2.06 -22.78
N VAL A 360 -2.93 0.96 -22.88
CA VAL A 360 -2.91 0.09 -24.05
C VAL A 360 -4.17 -0.77 -24.03
N ASN A 361 -5.05 -0.55 -25.01
CA ASN A 361 -6.24 -1.37 -25.20
C ASN A 361 -5.87 -2.72 -25.79
N SER A 362 -6.39 -3.79 -25.21
CA SER A 362 -6.19 -5.18 -25.65
C SER A 362 -7.45 -5.98 -25.38
N ASP A 363 -7.75 -7.00 -26.19
CA ASP A 363 -8.84 -7.94 -25.95
C ASP A 363 -8.41 -9.15 -25.10
N ALA A 364 -7.17 -9.17 -24.60
CA ALA A 364 -6.68 -10.20 -23.70
C ALA A 364 -7.45 -10.20 -22.36
N ALA A 365 -7.39 -11.32 -21.64
CA ALA A 365 -8.05 -11.44 -20.34
C ALA A 365 -7.62 -10.29 -19.40
N PRO A 366 -8.58 -9.65 -18.70
CA PRO A 366 -8.27 -8.52 -17.83
C PRO A 366 -7.50 -9.01 -16.59
N VAL A 367 -6.39 -8.32 -16.28
CA VAL A 367 -5.46 -8.67 -15.18
C VAL A 367 -5.08 -7.43 -14.38
N ALA A 368 -4.69 -7.61 -13.11
CA ALA A 368 -4.19 -6.55 -12.24
C ALA A 368 -2.87 -5.96 -12.74
N VAL A 369 -2.71 -4.63 -12.72
CA VAL A 369 -1.49 -3.94 -13.19
C VAL A 369 -0.73 -3.21 -12.09
N GLY A 370 -1.34 -3.01 -10.92
CA GLY A 370 -0.78 -2.17 -9.86
C GLY A 370 0.64 -2.54 -9.39
N GLU A 371 1.01 -3.82 -9.35
CA GLU A 371 2.39 -4.23 -9.02
C GLU A 371 3.40 -3.85 -10.10
N ALA A 372 3.06 -4.03 -11.39
CA ALA A 372 3.92 -3.64 -12.50
C ALA A 372 4.19 -2.14 -12.48
N VAL A 373 3.13 -1.35 -12.25
CA VAL A 373 3.22 0.12 -12.13
C VAL A 373 4.10 0.50 -10.95
N PHE A 374 3.88 -0.11 -9.77
CA PHE A 374 4.67 0.19 -8.59
C PHE A 374 6.17 -0.06 -8.84
N CYS A 375 6.52 -1.22 -9.41
CA CYS A 375 7.91 -1.59 -9.67
C CYS A 375 8.55 -0.67 -10.72
N ALA A 376 7.89 -0.44 -11.85
CA ALA A 376 8.41 0.42 -12.92
C ALA A 376 8.64 1.86 -12.43
N VAL A 377 7.69 2.43 -11.68
CA VAL A 377 7.81 3.78 -11.13
C VAL A 377 8.87 3.87 -10.06
N ALA A 378 9.00 2.87 -9.17
CA ALA A 378 10.04 2.85 -8.16
C ALA A 378 11.44 2.84 -8.81
N SER A 379 11.64 2.03 -9.85
CA SER A 379 12.88 1.98 -10.63
C SER A 379 13.21 3.31 -11.31
N ALA A 380 12.24 3.90 -12.03
CA ALA A 380 12.45 5.17 -12.72
C ALA A 380 12.67 6.34 -11.73
N ALA A 381 11.93 6.38 -10.62
CA ALA A 381 12.09 7.41 -9.57
C ALA A 381 13.44 7.29 -8.86
N TRP A 382 13.91 6.07 -8.58
CA TRP A 382 15.22 5.86 -7.99
C TRP A 382 16.37 6.21 -8.94
N ALA A 383 16.23 5.90 -10.23
CA ALA A 383 17.15 6.36 -11.27
C ALA A 383 17.21 7.90 -11.33
N GLN A 384 16.04 8.56 -11.34
CA GLN A 384 15.95 10.02 -11.32
C GLN A 384 16.56 10.65 -10.06
N ALA A 385 16.49 9.97 -8.92
CA ALA A 385 17.13 10.40 -7.67
C ALA A 385 18.66 10.17 -7.63
N GLY A 386 19.27 9.65 -8.69
CA GLY A 386 20.70 9.36 -8.74
C GLY A 386 21.11 8.04 -8.09
N ARG A 387 20.17 7.11 -7.91
CA ARG A 387 20.38 5.75 -7.39
C ARG A 387 21.10 5.72 -6.02
N PRO A 388 20.62 6.47 -5.01
CA PRO A 388 21.25 6.45 -3.68
C PRO A 388 21.21 5.05 -3.08
N GLN A 389 22.26 4.70 -2.35
CA GLN A 389 22.39 3.37 -1.74
C GLN A 389 21.33 3.09 -0.68
N ALA A 390 20.77 4.11 -0.03
CA ALA A 390 19.71 3.95 0.96
C ALA A 390 18.47 4.73 0.54
N ILE A 391 17.31 4.09 0.72
CA ILE A 391 15.99 4.72 0.56
C ILE A 391 15.17 4.60 1.86
N PRO A 392 14.32 5.58 2.18
CA PRO A 392 13.92 6.72 1.33
C PRO A 392 15.00 7.80 1.17
N VAL A 393 15.00 8.52 0.04
CA VAL A 393 15.99 9.56 -0.29
C VAL A 393 16.01 10.67 0.78
N SER A 394 14.86 11.04 1.34
CA SER A 394 14.76 12.08 2.38
C SER A 394 15.33 11.68 3.74
N ALA A 395 15.67 10.40 3.96
CA ALA A 395 16.37 9.96 5.18
C ALA A 395 17.91 10.14 5.09
N ALA A 396 18.45 10.44 3.91
CA ALA A 396 19.88 10.62 3.66
C ALA A 396 20.38 12.07 3.78
N THR A 397 19.52 12.99 4.23
CA THR A 397 19.82 14.41 4.52
C THR A 397 19.44 14.73 5.96
#